data_AF-A0A2G9H8N1-F1
#
_entry.id   AF-A0A2G9H8N1-F1
#
_cell.length_a   1.000
_cell.length_b   1.000
_cell.length_c   1.000
_cell.angle_alpha   90.00
_cell.angle_beta   90.00
_cell.angle_gamma   90.00
#
_symmetry.space_group_name_H-M   'P 1'
#
loop_
_entity.id
_entity.type
_entity.pdbx_description
1 polymer ?
#
loop_
_entity_poly.entity_id
_entity_poly.type
_entity_poly.pdbx_seq_one_letter_code
_entity_poly.pdbx_strand_id
1 'polypeptide(L)'
;MDSGSGASLPSSCPDARKRRVTYFYEPTIGNYYYGQGHPMKPHRIRMAHNLIVHYSLQRLMEICRPFPADTADIRRFHSPEYVEFLSSVSPDTLHDHTHARHLKRFNVGEDCPVFDGLFGFYKS
;
A
#
# COMPACT_ATOMS: atom_id res chain seq x y z
N MET A 1 -34.68 -16.84 15.38
CA MET A 1 -34.00 -17.65 14.35
C MET A 1 -33.44 -16.69 13.32
N ASP A 2 -32.13 -16.41 13.40
CA ASP A 2 -31.20 -16.37 12.28
C ASP A 2 -29.81 -16.14 12.88
N SER A 3 -29.16 -17.26 13.22
CA SER A 3 -27.77 -17.27 13.67
C SER A 3 -26.92 -17.19 12.42
N GLY A 4 -26.77 -15.98 11.87
CA GLY A 4 -25.94 -15.71 10.71
C GLY A 4 -24.50 -16.17 10.97
N SER A 5 -24.21 -17.40 10.53
CA SER A 5 -22.87 -17.98 10.52
C SER A 5 -22.01 -17.09 9.62
N GLY A 6 -21.20 -16.24 10.25
CA GLY A 6 -20.28 -15.37 9.52
C GLY A 6 -19.31 -16.21 8.70
N ALA A 7 -18.95 -15.73 7.52
CA ALA A 7 -18.03 -16.38 6.57
C ALA A 7 -16.56 -16.42 7.06
N SER A 8 -16.34 -16.43 8.38
CA SER A 8 -15.02 -16.55 8.97
C SER A 8 -14.52 -17.98 8.81
N LEU A 9 -13.32 -18.14 8.26
CA LEU A 9 -12.59 -19.41 8.35
C LEU A 9 -12.49 -19.81 9.84
N PRO A 10 -12.59 -21.11 10.17
CA PRO A 10 -12.36 -21.56 11.54
C PRO A 10 -10.99 -21.06 12.00
N SER A 11 -11.00 -20.26 13.07
CA SER A 11 -9.79 -19.76 13.71
C SER A 11 -8.92 -20.95 14.08
N SER A 12 -7.68 -21.00 13.60
CA SER A 12 -6.66 -21.96 14.06
C SER A 12 -6.24 -21.75 15.52
N CYS A 13 -6.77 -20.72 16.17
CA CYS A 13 -6.62 -20.46 17.59
C CYS A 13 -7.73 -21.20 18.37
N PRO A 14 -7.40 -21.95 19.43
CA PRO A 14 -8.28 -22.92 20.09
C PRO A 14 -9.52 -22.32 20.78
N ASP A 15 -9.69 -21.00 20.81
CA ASP A 15 -10.78 -20.36 21.53
C ASP A 15 -12.07 -20.19 20.71
N ALA A 16 -12.04 -20.36 19.38
CA ALA A 16 -13.16 -20.14 18.48
C ALA A 16 -13.93 -18.81 18.73
N ARG A 17 -13.26 -17.79 19.29
CA ARG A 17 -13.93 -16.52 19.66
C ARG A 17 -13.97 -15.55 18.50
N LYS A 18 -15.11 -14.86 18.35
CA LYS A 18 -15.25 -13.74 17.42
C LYS A 18 -14.33 -12.61 17.86
N ARG A 19 -13.43 -12.17 16.97
CA ARG A 19 -12.49 -11.08 17.21
C ARG A 19 -13.01 -9.77 16.62
N ARG A 20 -12.62 -8.65 17.23
CA ARG A 20 -12.74 -7.34 16.63
C ARG A 20 -11.68 -7.21 15.54
N VAL A 21 -12.10 -6.81 14.34
CA VAL A 21 -11.23 -6.64 13.17
C VAL A 21 -11.37 -5.21 12.67
N THR A 22 -10.24 -4.55 12.47
CA THR A 22 -10.14 -3.25 11.81
C THR A 22 -9.46 -3.46 10.45
N TYR A 23 -10.04 -2.89 9.40
CA TYR A 23 -9.60 -3.04 8.03
C TYR A 23 -9.26 -1.65 7.45
N PHE A 24 -8.01 -1.48 7.02
CA PHE A 24 -7.55 -0.23 6.45
C PHE A 24 -7.65 -0.26 4.93
N TYR A 25 -8.23 0.78 4.35
CA TYR A 25 -8.34 0.92 2.90
C TYR A 25 -8.30 2.37 2.47
N GLU A 26 -7.38 2.66 1.54
CA GLU A 26 -7.30 3.93 0.84
C GLU A 26 -7.91 3.77 -0.58
N PRO A 27 -8.99 4.50 -0.92
CA PRO A 27 -9.67 4.32 -2.21
C PRO A 27 -8.79 4.56 -3.44
N THR A 28 -7.79 5.42 -3.33
CA THR A 28 -6.89 5.80 -4.44
C THR A 28 -5.74 4.83 -4.65
N ILE A 29 -5.47 3.89 -3.72
CA ILE A 29 -4.31 2.99 -3.76
C ILE A 29 -4.25 2.14 -5.03
N GLY A 30 -5.42 1.84 -5.62
CA GLY A 30 -5.52 1.03 -6.84
C GLY A 30 -5.19 1.79 -8.13
N ASN A 31 -4.97 3.10 -8.07
CA ASN A 31 -4.71 3.94 -9.24
C ASN A 31 -3.21 4.11 -9.55
N TYR A 32 -2.32 3.79 -8.61
CA TYR A 32 -0.88 3.82 -8.85
C TYR A 32 -0.48 2.75 -9.88
N TYR A 33 0.46 3.11 -10.75
CA TYR A 33 0.87 2.29 -11.88
C TYR A 33 2.40 2.18 -11.93
N TYR A 34 2.89 0.97 -11.71
CA TYR A 34 4.34 0.68 -11.69
C TYR A 34 4.99 0.65 -13.07
N GLY A 35 4.23 0.83 -14.15
CA GLY A 35 4.76 0.75 -15.51
C GLY A 35 4.29 -0.47 -16.29
N GLN A 36 4.56 -0.41 -17.59
CA GLN A 36 4.22 -1.47 -18.55
C GLN A 36 5.04 -2.73 -18.27
N GLY A 37 4.41 -3.90 -18.35
CA GLY A 37 5.08 -5.18 -18.10
C GLY A 37 5.38 -5.50 -16.63
N HIS A 38 5.41 -4.51 -15.72
CA HIS A 38 5.76 -4.73 -14.32
C HIS A 38 4.72 -5.61 -13.59
N PRO A 39 5.12 -6.68 -12.86
CA PRO A 39 4.18 -7.65 -12.29
C PRO A 39 3.37 -7.10 -11.10
N MET A 40 3.91 -6.13 -10.38
CA MET A 40 3.20 -5.54 -9.24
C MET A 40 2.12 -4.56 -9.72
N LYS A 41 0.84 -4.90 -9.44
CA LYS A 41 -0.34 -4.10 -9.78
C LYS A 41 -1.10 -3.69 -8.51
N PRO A 42 -1.00 -2.43 -8.03
CA PRO A 42 -1.75 -1.93 -6.87
C PRO A 42 -3.26 -2.12 -6.99
N HIS A 43 -3.78 -2.16 -8.22
CA HIS A 43 -5.16 -2.48 -8.55
C HIS A 43 -5.70 -3.74 -7.84
N ARG A 44 -4.85 -4.74 -7.55
CA ARG A 44 -5.24 -5.95 -6.81
C ARG A 44 -5.87 -5.64 -5.43
N ILE A 45 -5.45 -4.55 -4.79
CA ILE A 45 -5.98 -4.10 -3.50
C ILE A 45 -7.43 -3.61 -3.67
N ARG A 46 -7.69 -2.84 -4.74
CA ARG A 46 -9.06 -2.40 -5.10
C ARG A 46 -9.96 -3.58 -5.44
N MET A 47 -9.45 -4.57 -6.19
CA MET A 47 -10.20 -5.80 -6.48
C MET A 47 -10.60 -6.55 -5.21
N ALA A 48 -9.64 -6.75 -4.28
CA ALA A 48 -9.91 -7.40 -3.00
C ALA A 48 -10.94 -6.62 -2.17
N HIS A 49 -10.83 -5.30 -2.11
CA HIS A 49 -11.81 -4.45 -1.45
C HIS A 49 -13.23 -4.61 -2.03
N ASN A 50 -13.36 -4.63 -3.36
CA ASN A 50 -14.66 -4.84 -4.00
C ASN A 50 -15.28 -6.18 -3.62
N LEU A 51 -14.49 -7.26 -3.59
CA LEU A 51 -14.96 -8.57 -3.15
C LEU A 51 -15.44 -8.52 -1.69
N ILE A 52 -14.65 -7.93 -0.80
CA ILE A 52 -15.02 -7.73 0.62
C ILE A 52 -16.39 -7.04 0.73
N VAL A 53 -16.59 -5.96 -0.04
CA VAL A 53 -17.84 -5.19 -0.05
C VAL A 53 -19.02 -6.00 -0.58
N HIS A 54 -18.83 -6.72 -1.69
CA HIS A 54 -19.88 -7.53 -2.32
C HIS A 54 -20.26 -8.76 -1.48
N TYR A 55 -19.32 -9.34 -0.73
CA TYR A 55 -19.59 -10.39 0.24
C TYR A 55 -20.15 -9.86 1.57
N SER A 56 -20.40 -8.55 1.70
CA SER A 56 -20.93 -7.92 2.92
C SER A 56 -20.03 -8.08 4.16
N LEU A 57 -18.74 -8.37 3.98
CA LEU A 57 -17.79 -8.57 5.08
C LEU A 57 -17.46 -7.27 5.80
N GLN A 58 -17.55 -6.13 5.12
CA GLN A 58 -17.46 -4.78 5.70
C GLN A 58 -18.43 -4.57 6.87
N ARG A 59 -19.54 -5.30 6.92
CA ARG A 59 -20.52 -5.20 8.03
C ARG A 59 -20.02 -5.88 9.32
N LEU A 60 -18.97 -6.69 9.22
CA LEU A 60 -18.42 -7.49 10.31
C LEU A 60 -17.10 -6.91 10.86
N MET A 61 -16.62 -5.79 10.31
CA MET A 61 -15.34 -5.17 10.66
C MET A 61 -15.44 -3.64 10.65
N GLU A 62 -14.52 -2.98 11.33
CA GLU A 62 -14.39 -1.53 11.32
C GLU A 62 -13.52 -1.10 10.13
N ILE A 63 -14.08 -0.34 9.19
CA ILE A 63 -13.30 0.19 8.06
C ILE A 63 -12.73 1.55 8.43
N CYS A 64 -11.41 1.66 8.37
CA CYS A 64 -10.69 2.90 8.61
C CYS A 64 -9.95 3.34 7.36
N ARG A 65 -9.96 4.64 7.08
CA ARG A 65 -9.04 5.23 6.12
C ARG A 65 -7.70 5.48 6.82
N PRO A 66 -6.57 5.00 6.28
CA PRO A 66 -5.27 5.30 6.88
C PRO A 66 -4.98 6.80 6.76
N PHE A 67 -4.26 7.34 7.74
CA PHE A 67 -3.68 8.67 7.62
C PHE A 67 -2.39 8.57 6.82
N PRO A 68 -2.12 9.50 5.88
CA PRO A 68 -0.86 9.51 5.18
C PRO A 68 0.30 9.62 6.15
N ALA A 69 1.29 8.73 6.07
CA ALA A 69 2.46 8.76 6.93
C ALA A 69 3.27 10.03 6.70
N ASP A 70 3.74 10.70 7.75
CA ASP A 70 4.60 11.87 7.57
C ASP A 70 6.03 11.46 7.17
N THR A 71 6.76 12.37 6.53
CA THR A 71 8.18 12.16 6.20
C THR A 71 9.00 11.80 7.45
N ALA A 72 8.63 12.37 8.60
CA ALA A 72 9.25 12.06 9.89
C ALA A 72 8.99 10.61 10.34
N ASP A 73 7.81 10.05 10.04
CA ASP A 73 7.47 8.66 10.39
C ASP A 73 8.31 7.67 9.58
N ILE A 74 8.47 7.92 8.27
CA ILE A 74 9.29 7.10 7.38
C ILE A 74 10.77 7.15 7.82
N ARG A 75 11.24 8.32 8.26
CA ARG A 75 12.61 8.54 8.77
C ARG A 75 12.92 7.88 10.11
N ARG A 76 11.92 7.34 10.83
CA ARG A 76 12.19 6.58 12.08
C ARG A 76 13.05 5.34 11.85
N PHE A 77 13.01 4.81 10.62
CA PHE A 77 13.78 3.64 10.22
C PHE A 77 14.70 3.93 9.02
N HIS A 78 14.23 4.67 8.03
CA HIS A 78 14.99 4.94 6.81
C HIS A 78 15.95 6.13 6.97
N SER A 79 17.09 6.08 6.26
CA SER A 79 18.05 7.18 6.30
C SER A 79 17.45 8.48 5.73
N PRO A 80 17.82 9.66 6.29
CA PRO A 80 17.30 10.94 5.81
C PRO A 80 17.49 11.16 4.31
N GLU A 81 18.64 10.75 3.78
CA GLU A 81 19.02 10.92 2.37
C GLU A 81 18.16 10.05 1.45
N TYR A 82 17.82 8.83 1.88
CA TYR A 82 16.94 7.96 1.10
C TYR A 82 15.52 8.53 1.02
N VAL A 83 15.00 9.03 2.15
CA VAL A 83 13.64 9.60 2.19
C VAL A 83 13.58 10.89 1.35
N GLU A 84 14.62 11.72 1.42
CA GLU A 84 14.74 12.92 0.58
C GLU A 84 14.79 12.57 -0.92
N PHE A 85 15.57 11.55 -1.29
CA PHE A 85 15.59 11.02 -2.65
C PHE A 85 14.20 10.54 -3.09
N LEU A 86 13.52 9.71 -2.29
CA LEU A 86 12.17 9.23 -2.65
C LEU A 86 11.16 10.36 -2.81
N SER A 87 11.28 11.42 -2.01
CA SER A 87 10.38 12.58 -2.07
C SER A 87 10.63 13.51 -3.26
N SER A 88 11.81 13.43 -3.88
CA SER A 88 12.23 14.30 -4.99
C SER A 88 12.25 13.61 -6.34
N VAL A 89 12.34 12.27 -6.37
CA VAL A 89 12.39 11.52 -7.63
C VAL A 89 11.01 11.41 -8.28
N SER A 90 10.97 11.64 -9.58
CA SER A 90 9.79 11.50 -10.43
C SER A 90 10.26 11.09 -11.84
N PRO A 91 9.36 10.61 -12.72
CA PRO A 91 9.74 10.28 -14.10
C PRO A 91 10.45 11.44 -14.84
N ASP A 92 10.05 12.68 -14.55
CA ASP A 92 10.65 13.88 -15.16
C ASP A 92 12.08 14.14 -14.69
N THR A 93 12.41 13.78 -13.44
CA THR A 93 13.73 14.05 -12.84
C THR A 93 14.76 12.94 -13.08
N LEU A 94 14.37 11.84 -13.75
CA LEU A 94 15.26 10.70 -14.05
C LEU A 94 16.49 11.07 -14.89
N HIS A 95 16.40 12.11 -15.71
CA HIS A 95 17.48 12.55 -16.59
C HIS A 95 18.52 13.43 -15.89
N ASP A 96 18.27 13.87 -14.65
CA ASP A 96 19.23 14.66 -13.90
C ASP A 96 20.39 13.78 -13.40
N HIS A 97 21.61 14.23 -13.67
CA HIS A 97 22.85 13.61 -13.21
C HIS A 97 22.90 13.43 -11.68
N THR A 98 22.24 14.30 -10.92
CA THR A 98 22.18 14.18 -9.45
C THR A 98 21.38 12.95 -9.02
N HIS A 99 20.27 12.63 -9.70
CA HIS A 99 19.43 11.47 -9.43
C HIS A 99 20.01 10.17 -9.98
N ALA A 100 20.76 10.20 -11.09
CA ALA A 100 21.39 9.02 -11.68
C ALA A 100 22.27 8.22 -10.69
N ARG A 101 23.06 8.91 -9.86
CA ARG A 101 23.89 8.25 -8.83
C ARG A 101 23.03 7.64 -7.71
N HIS A 102 21.97 8.33 -7.30
CA HIS A 102 21.08 7.88 -6.24
C HIS A 102 20.20 6.70 -6.66
N LEU A 103 19.74 6.65 -7.92
CA LEU A 103 19.01 5.51 -8.48
C LEU A 103 19.80 4.20 -8.29
N LYS A 104 21.08 4.19 -8.67
CA LYS A 104 21.95 3.04 -8.48
C LYS A 104 22.22 2.75 -6.99
N ARG A 105 22.49 3.77 -6.18
CA ARG A 105 22.78 3.62 -4.74
C ARG A 105 21.60 3.03 -3.97
N PHE A 106 20.38 3.44 -4.31
CA PHE A 106 19.16 3.07 -3.61
C PHE A 106 18.38 1.94 -4.30
N ASN A 107 18.95 1.33 -5.34
CA ASN A 107 18.37 0.22 -6.09
C ASN A 107 16.97 0.53 -6.65
N VAL A 108 16.83 1.71 -7.26
CA VAL A 108 15.62 2.16 -7.94
C VAL A 108 15.90 2.19 -9.45
N GLY A 109 15.08 1.48 -10.23
CA GLY A 109 15.38 1.15 -11.62
C GLY A 109 14.44 0.06 -12.16
N GLU A 110 14.99 -1.00 -12.75
CA GLU A 110 14.22 -2.02 -13.48
C GLU A 110 13.15 -2.74 -12.62
N ASP A 111 13.56 -3.32 -11.49
CA ASP A 111 12.66 -4.05 -10.58
C ASP A 111 11.86 -3.12 -9.65
N CYS A 112 12.38 -1.92 -9.41
CA CYS A 112 11.82 -0.91 -8.52
C CYS A 112 11.68 0.41 -9.28
N PRO A 113 10.74 0.53 -10.22
CA PRO A 113 10.65 1.67 -11.12
C PRO A 113 10.21 2.94 -10.40
N VAL A 114 10.69 4.07 -10.91
CA VAL A 114 10.11 5.37 -10.58
C VAL A 114 8.83 5.53 -11.40
N PHE A 115 7.75 5.93 -10.73
CA PHE A 115 6.45 6.19 -11.35
C PHE A 115 5.78 7.41 -10.71
N ASP A 116 4.74 7.91 -11.37
CA ASP A 116 4.00 9.08 -10.90
C ASP A 116 3.37 8.85 -9.54
N GLY A 117 3.69 9.73 -8.59
CA GLY A 117 3.19 9.63 -7.22
C GLY A 117 3.87 8.55 -6.38
N LEU A 118 5.07 8.08 -6.73
CA LEU A 118 5.87 7.10 -5.97
C LEU A 118 5.88 7.38 -4.46
N PHE A 119 6.23 8.60 -4.07
CA PHE A 119 6.26 8.95 -2.64
C PHE A 119 4.86 8.99 -2.02
N GLY A 120 3.86 9.42 -2.77
CA GLY A 120 2.45 9.34 -2.37
C GLY A 120 2.02 7.92 -2.07
N PHE A 121 2.43 6.95 -2.88
CA PHE A 121 2.15 5.53 -2.65
C PHE A 121 2.75 5.02 -1.34
N TYR A 122 3.99 5.39 -1.00
CA TYR A 122 4.62 4.98 0.26
C TYR A 122 4.00 5.64 1.51
N LYS A 123 3.37 6.80 1.34
CA LYS A 123 2.66 7.48 2.42
C LYS A 123 1.23 6.94 2.60
N SER A 124 0.66 6.28 1.59
CA SER A 124 -0.75 5.85 1.55
C SER A 124 -1.06 4.60 2.37
#